data_AF-A0A933STP2-F1
#
_entry.id   AF-A0A933STP2-F1
#
_cell.length_a   1.000
_cell.length_b   1.000
_cell.length_c   1.000
_cell.angle_alpha   90.00
_cell.angle_beta   90.00
_cell.angle_gamma   90.00
#
_symmetry.space_group_name_H-M   'P 1'
#
loop_
_entity.id
_entity.type
_entity.pdbx_description
1 polymer ?
#
loop_
_entity_poly.entity_id
_entity_poly.type
_entity_poly.pdbx_seq_one_letter_code
_entity_poly.pdbx_strand_id
1 'polypeptide(L)'
;MQAKKGIEIDSISRGSLAEKSGFLPGDILLSINSHKLCDPIDFMFYSNNDDLEIEVEREGEKINFHIARKDGEEFGMEFKPFKAMICKNNCIFCFVKQLPRGL
;
A
#
# COMPACT_ATOMS: atom_id res chain seq x y z
N MET A 1 -3.56 16.42 16.59
CA MET A 1 -4.17 15.09 16.38
C MET A 1 -3.49 14.49 15.16
N GLN A 2 -2.44 13.69 15.35
CA GLN A 2 -1.63 13.19 14.25
C GLN A 2 -2.35 11.97 13.67
N ALA A 3 -2.96 12.14 12.49
CA ALA A 3 -3.56 11.04 11.75
C ALA A 3 -2.49 9.95 11.58
N LYS A 4 -2.81 8.70 11.94
CA LYS A 4 -1.93 7.56 11.71
C LYS A 4 -1.59 7.55 10.22
N LYS A 5 -0.37 7.96 9.87
CA LYS A 5 0.15 8.01 8.50
C LYS A 5 0.78 6.67 8.22
N GLY A 6 0.11 5.84 7.44
CA GLY A 6 0.65 4.57 7.01
C GLY A 6 -0.41 3.71 6.34
N ILE A 7 0.05 2.65 5.71
CA ILE A 7 -0.79 1.68 4.99
C ILE A 7 -0.87 0.41 5.82
N GLU A 8 -2.08 -0.05 6.14
CA GLU A 8 -2.27 -1.31 6.84
C GLU A 8 -2.25 -2.48 5.84
N ILE A 9 -1.45 -3.50 6.13
CA ILE A 9 -1.44 -4.77 5.38
C ILE A 9 -2.71 -5.54 5.75
N ASP A 10 -3.52 -5.87 4.74
CA ASP A 10 -4.71 -6.70 4.91
C ASP A 10 -4.34 -8.18 4.96
N SER A 11 -3.60 -8.64 3.96
CA SER A 11 -3.27 -10.04 3.75
C SER A 11 -1.89 -10.18 3.09
N ILE A 12 -1.24 -11.33 3.33
CA ILE A 12 0.07 -11.65 2.73
C ILE A 12 -0.03 -13.00 2.04
N SER A 13 0.41 -13.06 0.78
CA SER A 13 0.45 -14.28 -0.02
C SER A 13 1.53 -15.23 0.47
N ARG A 14 1.19 -16.52 0.59
CA ARG A 14 2.15 -17.57 0.99
C ARG A 14 3.26 -17.74 -0.05
N GLY A 15 4.50 -17.85 0.42
CA GLY A 15 5.69 -17.98 -0.43
C GLY A 15 6.16 -16.69 -1.09
N SER A 16 5.47 -15.57 -0.82
CA SER A 16 5.84 -14.24 -1.34
C SER A 16 7.08 -13.68 -0.65
N LEU A 17 7.64 -12.60 -1.24
CA LEU A 17 8.76 -11.89 -0.65
C LEU A 17 8.39 -11.30 0.73
N ALA A 18 7.17 -10.78 0.88
CA ALA A 18 6.68 -10.25 2.15
C ALA A 18 6.65 -11.29 3.27
N GLU A 19 6.17 -12.51 2.98
CA GLU A 19 6.16 -13.58 3.98
C GLU A 19 7.59 -13.98 4.36
N LYS A 20 8.48 -14.13 3.36
CA LYS A 20 9.90 -14.47 3.59
C LYS A 20 10.64 -13.40 4.40
N SER A 21 10.29 -12.13 4.21
CA SER A 21 10.85 -11.00 4.96
C SER A 21 10.28 -10.86 6.37
N GLY A 22 9.20 -11.57 6.72
CA GLY A 22 8.61 -11.57 8.07
C GLY A 22 7.53 -10.51 8.31
N PHE A 23 6.95 -9.96 7.24
CA PHE A 23 5.75 -9.13 7.34
C PHE A 23 4.56 -9.96 7.81
N LEU A 24 3.66 -9.33 8.54
CA LEU A 24 2.42 -9.93 9.02
C LEU A 24 1.22 -9.06 8.63
N PRO A 25 0.04 -9.68 8.40
CA PRO A 25 -1.19 -8.92 8.25
C PRO A 25 -1.46 -8.11 9.53
N GLY A 26 -1.86 -6.85 9.36
CA GLY A 26 -2.03 -5.87 10.44
C GLY A 26 -0.81 -4.98 10.70
N ASP A 27 0.34 -5.24 10.07
CA ASP A 27 1.47 -4.31 10.11
C ASP A 27 1.10 -2.99 9.40
N ILE A 28 1.58 -1.87 9.94
CA ILE A 28 1.36 -0.55 9.37
C ILE A 28 2.64 -0.07 8.70
N LEU A 29 2.67 0.00 7.36
CA LEU A 29 3.81 0.58 6.64
C LEU A 29 3.83 2.09 6.82
N LEU A 30 4.93 2.61 7.35
CA LEU A 30 5.14 4.04 7.59
C LEU A 30 5.89 4.70 6.42
N SER A 31 6.93 4.03 5.91
CA SER A 31 7.77 4.57 4.85
C SER A 31 8.52 3.48 4.08
N ILE A 32 8.91 3.79 2.84
CA ILE A 32 9.74 2.96 1.96
C ILE A 32 10.86 3.82 1.36
N ASN A 33 12.11 3.39 1.39
CA ASN A 33 13.28 4.12 0.91
C ASN A 33 13.35 5.57 1.42
N SER A 34 13.08 5.79 2.71
CA SER A 34 12.95 7.14 3.31
C SER A 34 11.78 8.00 2.81
N HIS A 35 10.89 7.47 1.96
CA HIS A 35 9.66 8.14 1.53
C HIS A 35 8.47 7.70 2.38
N LYS A 36 7.74 8.66 2.96
CA LYS A 36 6.54 8.39 3.77
C LYS A 36 5.41 7.91 2.89
N LEU A 37 4.79 6.81 3.28
CA LEU A 37 3.66 6.22 2.58
C LEU A 37 2.36 6.81 3.11
N CYS A 38 1.54 7.38 2.24
CA CYS A 38 0.21 7.87 2.60
C CYS A 38 -0.89 6.94 2.09
N ASP A 39 -0.66 6.27 0.96
CA ASP A 39 -1.64 5.38 0.33
C ASP A 39 -0.96 4.25 -0.48
N PRO A 40 -1.69 3.16 -0.80
CA PRO A 40 -1.13 2.02 -1.55
C PRO A 40 -0.49 2.38 -2.90
N ILE A 41 -0.84 3.53 -3.48
CA ILE A 41 -0.26 4.00 -4.74
C ILE A 41 1.18 4.46 -4.52
N ASP A 42 1.47 5.17 -3.43
CA ASP A 42 2.84 5.51 -3.05
C ASP A 42 3.69 4.23 -2.95
N PHE A 43 3.16 3.17 -2.32
CA PHE A 43 3.89 1.90 -2.20
C PHE A 43 4.23 1.32 -3.57
N MET A 44 3.26 1.25 -4.48
CA MET A 44 3.50 0.78 -5.85
C MET A 44 4.51 1.66 -6.61
N PHE A 45 4.53 2.97 -6.34
CA PHE A 45 5.46 3.90 -6.98
C PHE A 45 6.90 3.73 -6.47
N TYR A 46 7.10 3.67 -5.16
CA TYR A 46 8.43 3.60 -4.55
C TYR A 46 9.03 2.19 -4.48
N SER A 47 8.22 1.14 -4.65
CA SER A 47 8.66 -0.28 -4.70
C SER A 47 9.31 -0.70 -6.02
N ASN A 48 9.63 0.25 -6.89
CA ASN A 48 10.23 -0.01 -8.20
C ASN A 48 11.75 -0.29 -8.15
N ASN A 49 12.42 -0.10 -7.01
CA ASN A 49 13.85 -0.37 -6.88
C ASN A 49 14.09 -1.84 -6.47
N ASP A 50 15.27 -2.37 -6.79
CA ASP A 50 15.69 -3.72 -6.36
C ASP A 50 15.97 -3.80 -4.86
N ASP A 51 16.51 -2.73 -4.27
CA ASP A 51 16.77 -2.64 -2.83
C ASP A 51 15.76 -1.69 -2.19
N LEU A 52 15.01 -2.21 -1.21
CA LEU A 52 13.87 -1.53 -0.62
C LEU A 52 13.99 -1.56 0.90
N GLU A 53 14.13 -0.39 1.52
CA GLU A 53 14.08 -0.22 2.97
C GLU A 53 12.67 0.15 3.41
N ILE A 54 11.97 -0.71 4.14
CA ILE A 54 10.60 -0.48 4.60
C ILE A 54 10.58 -0.32 6.12
N GLU A 55 10.05 0.80 6.60
CA GLU A 55 9.74 1.00 8.02
C GLU A 55 8.26 0.65 8.26
N VAL A 56 8.01 -0.24 9.21
CA VAL A 56 6.66 -0.58 9.67
C VAL A 56 6.49 -0.33 11.15
N GLU A 57 5.26 -0.11 11.58
CA GLU A 57 4.84 -0.07 12.98
C GLU A 57 4.02 -1.32 13.29
N ARG A 58 4.51 -2.12 14.25
CA ARG A 58 3.84 -3.30 14.80
C ARG A 58 3.64 -3.07 16.29
N GLU A 59 2.40 -3.03 16.75
CA GLU A 59 2.04 -2.84 18.17
C GLU A 59 2.66 -1.58 18.84
N GLY A 60 3.01 -0.56 18.04
CA GLY A 60 3.65 0.68 18.51
C GLY A 60 5.18 0.64 18.51
N GLU A 61 5.78 -0.49 18.14
CA GLU A 61 7.21 -0.61 17.88
C GLU A 61 7.49 -0.42 16.39
N LYS A 62 8.55 0.35 16.09
CA LYS A 62 9.00 0.57 14.73
C LYS A 62 10.05 -0.46 14.34
N ILE A 63 9.82 -1.14 13.23
CA ILE A 63 10.68 -2.20 12.72
C ILE A 63 11.10 -1.81 11.31
N ASN A 64 12.40 -1.82 11.02
CA ASN A 64 12.92 -1.63 9.66
C ASN A 64 13.19 -2.99 9.00
N PHE A 65 12.74 -3.14 7.78
CA PHE A 65 12.95 -4.33 6.95
C PHE A 65 13.76 -3.92 5.73
N HIS A 66 14.84 -4.64 5.45
CA HIS A 66 15.59 -4.53 4.21
C HIS A 66 15.20 -5.68 3.30
N ILE A 67 14.76 -5.33 2.10
CA ILE A 67 14.23 -6.27 1.13
C ILE A 67 15.00 -6.11 -0.17
N ALA A 68 15.68 -7.17 -0.56
CA ALA A 68 16.30 -7.28 -1.88
C ALA A 68 15.32 -8.03 -2.79
N ARG A 69 14.69 -7.28 -3.69
CA ARG A 69 13.82 -7.79 -4.76
C ARG A 69 14.69 -8.17 -5.96
N LYS A 70 14.30 -9.24 -6.65
CA LYS A 70 14.82 -9.57 -7.99
C LYS A 70 13.80 -9.17 -9.04
N ASP A 71 14.29 -8.75 -10.20
CA ASP A 71 13.47 -8.35 -11.35
C ASP A 71 12.33 -9.36 -11.61
N GLY A 72 11.09 -8.91 -11.52
CA GLY A 72 9.89 -9.72 -11.72
C GLY A 72 9.31 -10.45 -10.50
N GLU A 73 9.94 -10.45 -9.32
CA GLU A 73 9.33 -11.06 -8.12
C GLU A 73 8.21 -10.18 -7.53
N GLU A 74 7.09 -10.78 -7.14
CA GLU A 74 5.99 -10.06 -6.51
C GLU A 74 6.20 -9.92 -4.99
N PHE A 75 5.84 -8.76 -4.45
CA PHE A 75 5.84 -8.53 -3.01
C PHE A 75 4.88 -9.48 -2.28
N GLY A 76 3.71 -9.71 -2.87
CA GLY A 76 2.63 -10.52 -2.29
C GLY A 76 2.01 -9.89 -1.04
N MET A 77 1.99 -8.56 -0.95
CA MET A 77 1.24 -7.82 0.06
C MET A 77 -0.06 -7.31 -0.55
N GLU A 78 -1.17 -7.57 0.13
CA GLU A 78 -2.45 -6.94 -0.18
C GLU A 78 -2.75 -5.88 0.88
N PHE A 79 -3.10 -4.68 0.44
CA PHE A 79 -3.45 -3.56 1.30
C PHE A 79 -4.96 -3.38 1.34
N LYS A 80 -5.48 -2.86 2.44
CA LYS A 80 -6.89 -2.52 2.50
C LYS A 80 -7.27 -1.54 1.39
N PRO A 81 -8.36 -1.79 0.64
CA PRO A 81 -8.80 -0.89 -0.40
C PRO A 81 -9.14 0.46 0.22
N PHE A 82 -8.45 1.51 -0.21
CA PHE A 82 -8.88 2.86 0.12
C PHE A 82 -10.24 3.10 -0.53
N LYS A 83 -11.18 3.70 0.20
CA LYS A 83 -12.44 4.13 -0.42
C LYS A 83 -12.09 5.15 -1.49
N ALA A 84 -12.19 4.77 -2.76
CA ALA A 84 -12.19 5.72 -3.85
C ALA A 84 -13.26 6.77 -3.52
N MET A 85 -12.85 8.03 -3.36
CA MET A 85 -13.82 9.10 -3.17
C MET A 85 -14.63 9.21 -4.45
N ILE A 86 -15.85 8.69 -4.42
CA ILE A 86 -16.83 8.94 -5.47
C ILE A 86 -17.06 10.45 -5.47
N CYS A 87 -16.77 11.09 -6.60
CA CYS A 87 -17.01 12.50 -6.79
C CYS A 87 -18.48 12.82 -6.49
N LYS A 88 -18.73 13.55 -5.40
CA LYS A 88 -20.07 14.01 -5.01
C LYS A 88 -20.52 15.26 -5.80
N ASN A 89 -19.68 15.76 -6.70
CA ASN A 89 -19.94 16.99 -7.41
C ASN A 89 -20.95 16.73 -8.54
N ASN A 90 -22.09 17.40 -8.49
CA ASN A 90 -23.17 17.27 -9.46
C ASN A 90 -22.88 18.10 -10.72
N CYS A 91 -21.69 17.91 -11.31
CA CYS A 91 -21.27 18.65 -12.49
C CYS A 91 -21.99 18.13 -13.74
N ILE A 92 -22.42 19.05 -14.61
CA ILE A 92 -23.05 18.72 -15.91
C ILE A 92 -22.11 17.94 -16.86
N PHE A 93 -20.79 18.01 -16.63
CA PHE A 93 -19.74 17.27 -17.35
C PHE A 93 -19.18 16.08 -16.55
N CYS A 94 -19.96 15.49 -15.65
CA CYS A 94 -19.50 14.36 -14.85
C CYS A 94 -19.48 13.06 -15.66
N PHE A 95 -18.30 12.66 -16.15
CA PHE A 95 -18.05 11.41 -16.88
C PHE A 95 -18.49 10.14 -16.10
N VAL A 96 -18.55 10.20 -14.76
CA VAL A 96 -19.04 9.09 -13.91
C VAL A 96 -20.56 8.89 -14.05
N LYS A 97 -21.34 9.96 -14.25
CA LYS A 97 -22.80 9.88 -14.45
C LYS A 97 -23.20 9.48 -15.88
N GLN A 98 -22.29 9.60 -16.85
CA GLN A 98 -22.56 9.26 -18.25
C GLN A 98 -22.30 7.78 -18.59
N LEU A 99 -21.88 6.97 -17.62
CA LEU A 99 -21.81 5.52 -17.84
C LEU A 99 -23.22 4.97 -18.11
N PRO A 100 -23.44 4.26 -19.24
CA PRO A 100 -24.73 3.67 -19.54
C PRO A 100 -25.09 2.66 -18.44
N ARG A 101 -26.35 2.69 -17.98
CA ARG A 101 -26.84 1.74 -16.98
C ARG A 101 -26.96 0.36 -17.63
N GLY A 102 -26.08 -0.57 -17.27
CA GLY A 102 -26.17 -1.95 -17.77
C GLY A 102 -24.86 -2.75 -17.78
N LEU A 103 -23.94 -2.50 -16.83
CA LEU A 103 -22.79 -3.35 -16.54
C LEU A 103 -22.81 -3.74 -15.07
#